data_AF-A0A540NA92-F1
#
_entry.id   AF-A0A540NA92-F1
#
_cell.length_a   1.000
_cell.length_b   1.000
_cell.length_c   1.000
_cell.angle_alpha   90.00
_cell.angle_beta   90.00
_cell.angle_gamma   90.00
#
_symmetry.space_group_name_H-M   'P 1'
#
loop_
_entity.id
_entity.type
_entity.pdbx_description
1 polymer ?
#
loop_
_entity_poly.entity_id
_entity_poly.type
_entity_poly.pdbx_seq_one_letter_code
_entity_poly.pdbx_strand_id
1 'polypeptide(L)'
;MNPSNIPNNRNHRPSKVRPPLSRHTRSISLPTGPHPFISHLKEHIASLQSFKYSYSTTNSSSSSSAPFSDWLCEGLTRLKDLHHCLDDTLRLPQTQESLRRLKGCCSVDNLLDQFLRFADIYGIFRTSVLALKQDHSAAQVALRKRNDSQVALSLINARVSLLNTLTLL
;
A
#
# COMPACT_ATOMS: atom_id res chain seq x y z
N MET A 1 85.69 -65.34 7.57
CA MET A 1 84.69 -64.70 6.69
C MET A 1 84.05 -63.56 7.45
N ASN A 2 84.17 -62.34 6.92
CA ASN A 2 83.65 -61.08 7.48
C ASN A 2 82.13 -60.96 7.25
N PRO A 3 81.39 -60.16 8.04
CA PRO A 3 79.93 -60.15 8.15
C PRO A 3 79.27 -59.12 7.22
N SER A 4 77.94 -59.20 7.02
CA SER A 4 77.16 -58.16 6.36
C SER A 4 75.68 -58.15 6.81
N ASN A 5 75.39 -57.24 7.75
CA ASN A 5 74.29 -56.27 7.80
C ASN A 5 73.20 -56.32 6.68
N ILE A 6 71.88 -56.31 7.00
CA ILE A 6 70.91 -55.15 7.06
C ILE A 6 69.71 -55.41 6.10
N PRO A 7 68.45 -54.92 6.27
CA PRO A 7 67.71 -54.44 7.46
C PRO A 7 66.21 -54.85 7.54
N ASN A 8 65.62 -54.45 8.67
CA ASN A 8 64.21 -54.25 9.02
C ASN A 8 63.39 -53.47 7.96
N ASN A 9 62.21 -53.97 7.55
CA ASN A 9 61.22 -53.20 6.78
C ASN A 9 59.83 -53.27 7.43
N ARG A 10 59.42 -52.16 8.02
CA ARG A 10 58.09 -51.90 8.58
C ARG A 10 57.15 -51.59 7.42
N ASN A 11 56.18 -52.48 7.17
CA ASN A 11 55.15 -52.25 6.17
C ASN A 11 54.27 -51.05 6.56
N HIS A 12 54.59 -49.89 5.98
CA HIS A 12 53.74 -48.70 5.99
C HIS A 12 52.50 -48.95 5.15
N ARG A 13 51.35 -49.12 5.82
CA ARG A 13 50.02 -49.05 5.20
C ARG A 13 49.82 -47.64 4.64
N PRO A 14 49.58 -47.44 3.33
CA PRO A 14 49.25 -46.11 2.83
C PRO A 14 47.88 -45.72 3.35
N SER A 15 47.82 -44.67 4.15
CA SER A 15 46.60 -43.99 4.53
C SER A 15 45.95 -43.42 3.26
N LYS A 16 44.71 -43.84 2.96
CA LYS A 16 43.88 -43.22 1.92
C LYS A 16 43.73 -41.73 2.25
N VAL A 17 44.46 -40.87 1.53
CA VAL A 17 44.23 -39.43 1.57
C VAL A 17 42.89 -39.18 0.89
N ARG A 18 41.87 -38.87 1.71
CA ARG A 18 40.54 -38.48 1.23
C ARG A 18 40.72 -37.15 0.46
N PRO A 19 40.29 -37.03 -0.81
CA PRO A 19 40.43 -35.78 -1.54
C PRO A 19 39.70 -34.67 -0.77
N PRO A 20 40.23 -33.44 -0.77
CA PRO A 20 39.57 -32.33 -0.11
C PRO A 20 38.19 -32.15 -0.74
N LEU A 21 37.15 -32.27 0.08
CA LEU A 21 35.79 -31.95 -0.32
C LEU A 21 35.79 -30.49 -0.80
N SER A 22 35.63 -30.31 -2.11
CA SER A 22 35.34 -29.01 -2.71
C SER A 22 34.09 -28.47 -2.01
N ARG A 23 34.30 -27.55 -1.08
CA ARG A 23 33.21 -26.84 -0.40
C ARG A 23 32.52 -26.03 -1.48
N HIS A 24 31.36 -26.51 -1.94
CA HIS A 24 30.42 -25.68 -2.67
C HIS A 24 30.04 -24.54 -1.75
N THR A 25 30.52 -23.34 -2.08
CA THR A 25 30.05 -22.09 -1.50
C THR A 25 28.57 -21.98 -1.86
N ARG A 26 27.69 -22.47 -0.97
CA ARG A 26 26.26 -22.21 -1.09
C ARG A 26 26.10 -20.71 -0.89
N SER A 27 25.76 -20.01 -1.98
CA SER A 27 25.42 -18.60 -1.98
C SER A 27 24.34 -18.35 -0.93
N ILE A 28 24.71 -17.61 0.10
CA ILE A 28 23.78 -17.04 1.06
C ILE A 28 22.99 -15.97 0.32
N SER A 29 21.72 -16.26 0.02
CA SER A 29 20.82 -15.23 -0.53
C SER A 29 20.73 -14.10 0.49
N LEU A 30 21.12 -12.89 0.07
CA LEU A 30 20.91 -11.66 0.83
C LEU A 30 19.44 -11.56 1.28
N PRO A 31 19.16 -10.91 2.42
CA PRO A 31 17.77 -10.66 2.81
C PRO A 31 17.09 -9.93 1.65
N THR A 32 16.08 -10.56 1.05
CA THR A 32 15.22 -9.90 0.09
C THR A 32 14.51 -8.79 0.84
N GLY A 33 15.02 -7.56 0.73
CA GLY A 33 14.29 -6.39 1.18
C GLY A 33 12.88 -6.39 0.56
N PRO A 34 11.91 -5.69 1.17
CA PRO A 34 10.58 -5.58 0.60
C PRO A 34 10.70 -5.11 -0.85
N HIS A 35 10.01 -5.81 -1.74
CA HIS A 35 10.00 -5.54 -3.18
C HIS A 35 9.75 -4.03 -3.42
N PRO A 36 10.46 -3.36 -4.34
CA PRO A 36 10.37 -1.91 -4.51
C PRO A 36 8.93 -1.39 -4.66
N PHE A 37 8.05 -2.17 -5.31
CA PHE A 37 6.62 -1.87 -5.42
C PHE A 37 5.86 -1.90 -4.09
N ILE A 38 6.17 -2.85 -3.20
CA ILE A 38 5.55 -2.92 -1.87
C ILE A 38 6.00 -1.74 -1.01
N SER A 39 7.28 -1.36 -1.13
CA SER A 39 7.83 -0.18 -0.45
C SER A 39 7.16 1.10 -0.93
N HIS A 40 6.99 1.26 -2.24
CA HIS A 40 6.29 2.39 -2.85
C HIS A 40 4.82 2.46 -2.40
N LEU A 41 4.11 1.33 -2.39
CA LEU A 41 2.73 1.28 -1.89
C LEU A 41 2.62 1.72 -0.42
N LYS A 42 3.55 1.28 0.43
CA LYS A 42 3.60 1.71 1.84
C LYS A 42 3.85 3.20 1.98
N GLU A 43 4.70 3.78 1.12
CA GLU A 43 4.98 5.21 1.09
C GLU A 43 3.73 6.03 0.72
N HIS A 44 2.98 5.61 -0.31
CA HIS A 44 1.72 6.24 -0.70
C HIS A 44 0.66 6.20 0.42
N ILE A 45 0.56 5.08 1.14
CA ILE A 45 -0.34 4.96 2.31
C ILE A 45 0.09 5.93 3.41
N ALA A 46 1.38 5.96 3.75
CA ALA A 46 1.90 6.85 4.79
C ALA A 46 1.72 8.33 4.41
N SER A 47 1.90 8.67 3.13
CA SER A 47 1.68 10.01 2.59
C SER A 47 0.22 10.44 2.69
N LEU A 48 -0.73 9.57 2.35
CA LEU A 48 -2.16 9.87 2.53
C LEU A 48 -2.54 10.04 4.00
N GLN A 49 -1.98 9.20 4.87
CA GLN A 49 -2.22 9.33 6.30
C GLN A 49 -1.70 10.65 6.84
N SER A 50 -0.48 11.07 6.50
CA SER A 50 0.07 12.36 6.94
C SER A 50 -0.71 13.55 6.35
N PHE A 51 -1.12 13.45 5.09
CA PHE A 51 -1.94 14.46 4.43
C PHE A 51 -3.28 14.66 5.12
N LYS A 52 -3.95 13.59 5.56
CA LYS A 52 -5.21 13.66 6.32
C LYS A 52 -5.08 14.56 7.56
N TYR A 53 -3.95 14.49 8.27
CA TYR A 53 -3.72 15.29 9.47
C TYR A 53 -3.30 16.74 9.18
N SER A 54 -2.85 17.05 7.96
CA SER A 54 -2.38 18.39 7.58
C SER A 54 -3.49 19.47 7.57
N TYR A 55 -4.73 19.09 7.28
CA TYR A 55 -5.87 20.01 7.25
C TYR A 55 -6.29 20.50 8.64
N SER A 56 -6.14 19.65 9.66
CA SER A 56 -6.56 20.00 11.02
C SER A 56 -5.67 21.06 11.67
N THR A 57 -4.43 21.23 11.19
CA THR A 57 -3.42 22.11 11.79
C THR A 57 -3.42 23.52 11.18
N THR A 58 -3.89 23.68 9.94
CA THR A 58 -3.81 24.94 9.19
C THR A 58 -4.96 25.90 9.46
N ASN A 59 -6.08 25.44 10.03
CA ASN A 59 -7.21 26.32 10.39
C ASN A 59 -6.99 27.11 11.70
N SER A 60 -5.93 26.82 12.46
CA SER A 60 -5.67 27.46 13.76
C SER A 60 -4.80 28.71 13.68
N SER A 61 -4.13 28.94 12.55
CA SER A 61 -3.20 30.05 12.42
C SER A 61 -3.08 30.49 10.95
N SER A 62 -3.43 31.74 10.71
CA SER A 62 -3.18 32.55 9.51
C SER A 62 -4.20 32.51 8.36
N SER A 63 -4.48 33.72 7.90
CA SER A 63 -5.47 34.23 6.95
C SER A 63 -5.24 33.85 5.48
N SER A 64 -4.56 32.73 5.22
CA SER A 64 -4.37 32.18 3.88
C SER A 64 -5.22 30.92 3.72
N SER A 65 -6.52 31.10 3.51
CA SER A 65 -7.42 30.00 3.16
C SER A 65 -7.05 29.47 1.77
N ALA A 66 -6.10 28.52 1.70
CA ALA A 66 -6.12 27.60 0.58
C ALA A 66 -7.53 27.01 0.54
N PRO A 67 -8.29 27.21 -0.54
CA PRO A 67 -9.69 26.85 -0.54
C PRO A 67 -9.80 25.36 -0.29
N PHE A 68 -10.78 24.95 0.53
CA PHE A 68 -11.06 23.55 0.85
C PHE A 68 -11.09 22.65 -0.41
N SER A 69 -11.42 23.22 -1.57
CA SER A 69 -11.33 22.58 -2.87
C SER A 69 -9.93 22.09 -3.24
N ASP A 70 -8.89 22.86 -2.96
CA ASP A 70 -7.51 22.54 -3.35
C ASP A 70 -6.97 21.43 -2.47
N TRP A 71 -7.22 21.52 -1.16
CA TRP A 71 -6.94 20.43 -0.23
C TRP A 71 -7.68 19.14 -0.62
N LEU A 72 -8.97 19.25 -0.95
CA LEU A 72 -9.74 18.10 -1.39
C LEU A 72 -9.18 17.52 -2.70
N CYS A 73 -8.88 18.35 -3.69
CA CYS A 73 -8.35 17.91 -4.98
C CYS A 73 -6.98 17.21 -4.84
N GLU A 74 -6.11 17.74 -3.99
CA GLU A 74 -4.82 17.13 -3.66
C GLU A 74 -5.01 15.77 -2.97
N GLY A 75 -5.91 15.68 -1.98
CA GLY A 75 -6.25 14.42 -1.32
C GLY A 75 -6.79 13.36 -2.28
N LEU A 76 -7.66 13.77 -3.21
CA LEU A 76 -8.20 12.90 -4.26
C LEU A 76 -7.13 12.43 -5.24
N THR A 77 -6.19 13.30 -5.58
CA THR A 77 -5.06 12.98 -6.47
C THR A 77 -4.17 11.92 -5.82
N ARG A 78 -3.80 12.10 -4.55
CA ARG A 78 -3.03 11.11 -3.78
C ARG A 78 -3.75 9.77 -3.64
N LEU A 79 -5.08 9.80 -3.46
CA LEU A 79 -5.89 8.57 -3.40
C LEU A 79 -5.90 7.83 -4.73
N LYS A 80 -5.96 8.55 -5.85
CA LYS A 80 -5.83 7.99 -7.19
C LYS A 80 -4.46 7.34 -7.40
N ASP A 81 -3.39 8.00 -6.98
CA ASP A 81 -2.02 7.48 -7.13
C ASP A 81 -1.81 6.22 -6.29
N LEU A 82 -2.32 6.19 -5.05
CA LEU A 82 -2.33 4.97 -4.23
C LEU A 82 -3.06 3.83 -4.92
N HIS A 83 -4.24 4.11 -5.50
CA HIS A 83 -5.03 3.10 -6.21
C HIS A 83 -4.27 2.56 -7.44
N HIS A 84 -3.57 3.42 -8.18
CA HIS A 84 -2.76 2.98 -9.31
C HIS A 84 -1.57 2.11 -8.87
N CYS A 85 -0.86 2.53 -7.82
CA CYS A 85 0.23 1.74 -7.24
C CYS A 85 -0.24 0.37 -6.72
N LEU A 86 -1.46 0.30 -6.17
CA LEU A 86 -2.07 -0.95 -5.74
C LEU A 86 -2.35 -1.88 -6.93
N ASP A 87 -2.92 -1.36 -8.02
CA ASP A 87 -3.15 -2.14 -9.26
C ASP A 87 -1.82 -2.69 -9.81
N ASP A 88 -0.81 -1.84 -9.94
CA ASP A 88 0.52 -2.26 -10.41
C ASP A 88 1.10 -3.38 -9.53
N THR A 89 1.00 -3.23 -8.21
CA THR A 89 1.48 -4.23 -7.25
C THR A 89 0.74 -5.56 -7.39
N LEU A 90 -0.57 -5.55 -7.67
CA LEU A 90 -1.38 -6.76 -7.87
C LEU A 90 -1.14 -7.42 -9.23
N ARG A 91 -0.77 -6.64 -10.25
CA ARG A 91 -0.43 -7.15 -11.59
C ARG A 91 0.94 -7.79 -11.67
N LEU A 92 1.83 -7.56 -10.70
CA LEU A 92 3.14 -8.17 -10.67
C LEU A 92 3.06 -9.70 -10.67
N PRO A 93 3.81 -10.40 -11.54
CA PRO A 93 3.80 -11.87 -11.60
C PRO A 93 4.14 -12.52 -10.25
N GLN A 94 5.05 -11.91 -9.48
CA GLN A 94 5.43 -12.39 -8.15
C GLN A 94 4.26 -12.32 -7.16
N THR A 95 3.47 -11.25 -7.21
CA THR A 95 2.28 -11.09 -6.37
C THR A 95 1.22 -12.10 -6.78
N GLN A 96 0.94 -12.23 -8.08
CA GLN A 96 -0.03 -13.20 -8.59
C GLN A 96 0.35 -14.65 -8.26
N GLU A 97 1.63 -14.99 -8.39
CA GLU A 97 2.11 -16.33 -8.06
C GLU A 97 2.04 -16.60 -6.55
N SER A 98 2.32 -15.58 -5.73
CA SER A 98 2.13 -15.68 -4.28
C SER A 98 0.66 -15.87 -3.90
N LEU A 99 -0.26 -15.16 -4.55
CA LEU A 99 -1.70 -15.32 -4.36
C LEU A 99 -2.19 -16.71 -4.80
N ARG A 100 -1.68 -17.23 -5.93
CA ARG A 100 -1.98 -18.59 -6.40
C ARG A 100 -1.53 -19.65 -5.41
N ARG A 101 -0.33 -19.52 -4.85
CA ARG A 101 0.17 -20.44 -3.81
C ARG A 101 -0.65 -20.38 -2.53
N LEU A 102 -1.27 -19.24 -2.25
CA LEU A 102 -2.11 -19.02 -1.07
C LEU A 102 -3.54 -19.56 -1.25
N LYS A 103 -3.93 -19.94 -2.48
CA LYS A 103 -5.29 -20.39 -2.82
C LYS A 103 -5.72 -21.57 -1.94
N GLY A 104 -6.84 -21.43 -1.23
CA GLY A 104 -7.37 -22.44 -0.31
C GLY A 104 -6.86 -22.33 1.14
N CYS A 105 -6.03 -21.34 1.44
CA CYS A 105 -5.69 -20.97 2.81
C CYS A 105 -6.65 -19.89 3.33
N CYS A 106 -7.04 -19.96 4.60
CA CYS A 106 -7.87 -18.94 5.27
C CYS A 106 -7.32 -17.50 5.12
N SER A 107 -6.01 -17.37 4.89
CA SER A 107 -5.36 -16.08 4.63
C SER A 107 -5.84 -15.40 3.35
N VAL A 108 -6.25 -16.14 2.32
CA VAL A 108 -6.82 -15.57 1.09
C VAL A 108 -8.22 -15.05 1.32
N ASP A 109 -9.02 -15.76 2.10
CA ASP A 109 -10.39 -15.33 2.41
C ASP A 109 -10.37 -14.03 3.20
N ASN A 110 -9.47 -13.90 4.19
CA ASN A 110 -9.28 -12.63 4.89
C ASN A 110 -8.79 -11.51 3.95
N LEU A 111 -7.87 -11.80 3.05
CA LEU A 111 -7.41 -10.81 2.07
C LEU A 111 -8.56 -10.34 1.17
N LEU A 112 -9.37 -11.26 0.67
CA LEU A 112 -10.54 -10.96 -0.15
C LEU A 112 -11.58 -10.13 0.62
N ASP A 113 -11.84 -10.47 1.89
CA ASP A 113 -12.71 -9.70 2.77
C ASP A 113 -12.25 -8.24 2.92
N GLN A 114 -10.94 -8.02 3.12
CA GLN A 114 -10.40 -6.65 3.17
C GLN A 114 -10.58 -5.89 1.84
N PHE A 115 -10.44 -6.57 0.69
CA PHE A 115 -10.69 -5.94 -0.61
C PHE A 115 -12.17 -5.62 -0.85
N LEU A 116 -13.08 -6.49 -0.44
CA LEU A 116 -14.52 -6.24 -0.49
C LEU A 116 -14.90 -5.03 0.36
N ARG A 117 -14.42 -5.00 1.60
CA ARG A 117 -14.64 -3.85 2.49
C ARG A 117 -14.05 -2.56 1.93
N PHE A 118 -12.88 -2.62 1.29
CA PHE A 118 -12.32 -1.47 0.58
C PHE A 118 -13.22 -1.01 -0.58
N ALA A 119 -13.76 -1.94 -1.37
CA ALA A 119 -14.67 -1.64 -2.47
C ALA A 119 -15.98 -1.02 -1.97
N ASP A 120 -16.53 -1.49 -0.84
CA ASP A 120 -17.72 -0.92 -0.22
C ASP A 120 -17.49 0.54 0.24
N ILE A 121 -16.37 0.78 0.94
CA ILE A 121 -15.97 2.12 1.37
C ILE A 121 -15.77 3.03 0.15
N TYR A 122 -15.12 2.54 -0.90
CA TYR A 122 -14.96 3.28 -2.15
C TYR A 122 -16.30 3.59 -2.81
N GLY A 123 -17.26 2.66 -2.77
CA GLY A 123 -18.63 2.85 -3.22
C GLY A 123 -19.32 4.00 -2.50
N ILE A 124 -19.27 4.00 -1.17
CA ILE A 124 -19.81 5.08 -0.32
C ILE A 124 -19.14 6.40 -0.69
N PHE A 125 -17.80 6.42 -0.71
CA PHE A 125 -17.02 7.59 -1.08
C PHE A 125 -17.44 8.16 -2.44
N ARG A 126 -17.59 7.29 -3.46
CA ARG A 126 -18.04 7.69 -4.80
C ARG A 126 -19.43 8.29 -4.78
N THR A 127 -20.38 7.72 -4.02
CA THR A 127 -21.72 8.29 -3.88
C THR A 127 -21.70 9.67 -3.21
N SER A 128 -20.88 9.86 -2.18
CA SER A 128 -20.71 11.15 -1.50
C SER A 128 -20.11 12.21 -2.42
N VAL A 129 -19.11 11.87 -3.24
CA VAL A 129 -18.54 12.79 -4.23
C VAL A 129 -19.58 13.20 -5.29
N LEU A 130 -20.40 12.25 -5.75
CA LEU A 130 -21.48 12.56 -6.70
C LEU A 130 -22.53 13.48 -6.08
N ALA A 131 -22.93 13.23 -4.83
CA ALA A 131 -23.85 14.09 -4.09
C ALA A 131 -23.28 15.51 -3.93
N LEU A 132 -22.01 15.64 -3.52
CA LEU A 132 -21.33 16.93 -3.41
C LEU A 132 -21.31 17.71 -4.72
N LYS A 133 -21.07 17.03 -5.86
CA LYS A 133 -21.13 17.66 -7.18
C LYS A 133 -22.54 18.17 -7.52
N GLN A 134 -23.56 17.40 -7.17
CA GLN A 134 -24.96 17.78 -7.39
C GLN A 134 -25.32 19.02 -6.55
N ASP A 135 -24.94 19.02 -5.27
CA ASP A 135 -25.16 20.13 -4.36
C ASP A 135 -24.44 21.40 -4.84
N HIS A 136 -23.19 21.28 -5.29
CA HIS A 136 -22.43 22.38 -5.86
C HIS A 136 -23.12 22.97 -7.10
N SER A 137 -23.60 22.11 -8.01
CA SER A 137 -24.35 22.55 -9.19
C SER A 137 -25.66 23.25 -8.80
N ALA A 138 -26.40 22.71 -7.83
CA ALA A 138 -27.65 23.31 -7.36
C ALA A 138 -27.40 24.69 -6.73
N ALA A 139 -26.36 24.81 -5.91
CA ALA A 139 -25.94 26.08 -5.32
C ALA A 139 -25.53 27.10 -6.41
N GLN A 140 -24.77 26.67 -7.42
CA GLN A 140 -24.38 27.53 -8.53
C GLN A 140 -25.58 28.04 -9.34
N VAL A 141 -26.58 27.19 -9.58
CA VAL A 141 -27.83 27.58 -10.24
C VAL A 141 -28.62 28.58 -9.39
N ALA A 142 -28.74 28.34 -8.08
CA ALA A 142 -29.43 29.25 -7.17
C ALA A 142 -28.76 30.65 -7.11
N LEU A 143 -27.43 30.69 -7.11
CA LEU A 143 -26.65 31.93 -7.20
C LEU A 143 -26.91 32.69 -8.51
N ARG A 144 -26.93 31.99 -9.65
CA ARG A 144 -27.24 32.61 -10.96
C ARG A 144 -28.66 33.17 -11.01
N LYS A 145 -29.61 32.55 -10.31
CA LYS A 145 -31.00 33.00 -10.22
C LYS A 145 -31.24 34.11 -9.20
N ARG A 146 -30.21 34.55 -8.44
CA ARG A 146 -30.32 35.55 -7.33
C ARG A 146 -31.41 35.19 -6.31
N ASN A 147 -31.61 33.89 -6.06
CA ASN A 147 -32.58 33.39 -5.10
C ASN A 147 -31.88 33.07 -3.78
N ASP A 148 -31.67 34.08 -2.93
CA ASP A 148 -30.90 33.94 -1.68
C ASP A 148 -31.48 32.88 -0.74
N SER A 149 -32.80 32.71 -0.72
CA SER A 149 -33.50 31.66 0.04
C SER A 149 -33.18 30.25 -0.46
N GLN A 150 -33.02 30.07 -1.77
CA GLN A 150 -32.68 28.78 -2.39
C GLN A 150 -31.20 28.44 -2.17
N VAL A 151 -30.32 29.45 -2.16
CA VAL A 151 -28.90 29.29 -1.82
C VAL A 151 -28.76 28.83 -0.36
N ALA A 152 -29.45 29.48 0.58
CA ALA A 152 -29.44 29.10 1.99
C ALA A 152 -29.93 27.65 2.21
N LEU A 153 -31.03 27.24 1.55
CA LEU A 153 -31.54 25.87 1.62
C LEU A 153 -30.56 24.84 1.06
N SER A 154 -29.89 25.14 -0.05
CA SER A 154 -28.89 24.23 -0.62
C SER A 154 -27.69 24.00 0.31
N LEU A 155 -27.24 25.05 1.02
CA LEU A 155 -26.15 24.95 2.00
C LEU A 155 -26.55 24.12 3.22
N ILE A 156 -27.79 24.28 3.70
CA ILE A 156 -28.33 23.50 4.83
C ILE A 156 -28.41 22.02 4.45
N ASN A 157 -28.94 21.71 3.26
CA ASN A 157 -29.04 20.33 2.77
C ASN A 157 -27.68 19.66 2.61
N ALA A 158 -26.70 20.38 2.03
CA ALA A 158 -25.32 19.87 1.91
C ALA A 158 -24.72 19.56 3.29
N ARG A 159 -24.93 20.43 4.28
CA ARG A 159 -24.49 20.19 5.67
C ARG A 159 -25.16 18.96 6.30
N VAL A 160 -26.48 18.84 6.18
CA VAL A 160 -27.24 17.72 6.75
C VAL A 160 -26.83 16.40 6.10
N SER A 161 -26.60 16.39 4.78
CA SER A 161 -26.13 15.22 4.05
C SER A 161 -24.73 14.77 4.50
N LEU A 162 -23.82 15.72 4.73
CA LEU A 162 -22.48 15.45 5.26
C LEU A 162 -22.53 14.87 6.68
N LEU A 163 -23.42 15.38 7.53
CA LEU A 163 -23.60 14.86 8.90
C LEU A 163 -24.19 13.44 8.90
N ASN A 164 -25.21 13.18 8.07
CA ASN A 164 -25.83 11.87 7.98
C ASN A 164 -24.89 10.80 7.41
N THR A 165 -24.08 11.16 6.41
CA THR A 165 -23.09 10.25 5.82
C THR A 165 -21.95 9.94 6.80
N LEU A 166 -21.51 10.91 7.62
CA LEU A 166 -20.55 10.68 8.69
C LEU A 166 -21.11 9.88 9.87
N THR A 167 -22.42 9.88 10.08
CA THR A 167 -23.08 9.11 11.16
C THR A 167 -23.27 7.64 10.79
N LEU A 168 -23.19 7.30 9.49
CA LEU A 168 -23.34 5.94 8.96
C LEU A 168 -22.01 5.21 8.71
N LEU A 169 -20.87 5.86 8.99
CA LEU A 169 -19.52 5.31 8.88
C LEU A 169 -18.98 4.95 10.27
#